data_AF-A0A846DIK6-F1
#
_entry.id   AF-A0A846DIK6-F1
#
_cell.length_a   1.000
_cell.length_b   1.000
_cell.length_c   1.000
_cell.angle_alpha   90.00
_cell.angle_beta   90.00
_cell.angle_gamma   90.00
#
_symmetry.space_group_name_H-M   'P 1'
#
loop_
_entity.id
_entity.type
_entity.pdbx_description
1 polymer ?
#
loop_
_entity_poly.entity_id
_entity_poly.type
_entity_poly.pdbx_seq_one_letter_code
_entity_poly.pdbx_strand_id
1 'polypeptide(L)' 'MYSCYIIQLDALGRVLVVVYTWRGDQIRLISTRKATRTERKQYLEG' A
#
# COMPACT_ATOMS: atom_id res chain seq x y z
N MET A 1 -2.41 -14.91 -6.80
CA MET A 1 -2.73 -14.32 -5.48
C MET A 1 -1.43 -13.89 -4.83
N TYR A 2 -0.90 -12.73 -5.23
CA TYR A 2 0.31 -12.11 -4.66
C TYR A 2 0.08 -10.59 -4.71
N SER A 3 -0.83 -10.11 -3.86
CA SER A 3 -1.07 -8.67 -3.74
C SER A 3 -0.32 -8.22 -2.50
N CYS A 4 0.80 -7.53 -2.71
CA CYS A 4 1.61 -6.98 -1.64
C CYS A 4 1.27 -5.48 -1.54
N TYR A 5 1.04 -5.03 -0.31
CA TYR A 5 0.59 -3.68 -0.01
C TYR A 5 1.69 -3.01 0.81
N ILE A 6 2.14 -1.83 0.39
CA ILE A 6 3.09 -1.02 1.17
C ILE A 6 2.39 0.24 1.67
N ILE A 7 2.73 0.62 2.88
CA ILE A 7 2.24 1.83 3.55
C ILE A 7 3.38 2.80 3.58
N GLN A 8 3.21 3.92 2.88
CA GLN A 8 4.23 4.96 2.81
C GLN A 8 3.68 6.27 3.34
N LEU A 9 4.55 7.04 3.99
CA LEU A 9 4.28 8.43 4.33
C LEU A 9 4.69 9.28 3.13
N ASP A 10 3.73 10.04 2.60
CA ASP A 10 4.01 11.11 1.66
C ASP A 10 4.84 12.21 2.34
N ALA A 11 5.54 13.04 1.57
CA ALA A 11 6.37 14.14 2.08
C ALA A 11 5.58 15.11 3.00
N LEU A 12 4.26 15.14 2.87
CA LEU A 12 3.35 15.96 3.69
C LEU A 12 2.75 15.20 4.90
N GLY A 13 3.27 14.02 5.27
CA GLY A 13 2.79 13.23 6.42
C GLY A 13 1.45 12.51 6.19
N ARG A 14 1.02 12.37 4.93
CA ARG A 14 -0.20 11.65 4.56
C ARG A 14 0.14 10.19 4.29
N VAL A 15 -0.64 9.26 4.81
CA VAL A 15 -0.41 7.84 4.54
C VAL A 15 -1.05 7.43 3.22
N LEU A 16 -0.24 6.81 2.38
CA LEU A 16 -0.60 6.24 1.09
C LEU A 16 -0.51 4.72 1.18
N VAL A 17 -1.53 4.06 0.63
CA VAL A 17 -1.51 2.61 0.41
C VAL A 17 -1.19 2.39 -1.06
N VAL A 18 -0.13 1.65 -1.31
CA VAL A 18 0.27 1.25 -2.66
C VAL A 18 0.07 -0.24 -2.77
N VAL A 19 -0.75 -0.63 -3.74
CA VAL A 19 -1.01 -2.03 -4.09
C VAL A 19 -0.16 -2.38 -5.29
N TYR A 20 0.69 -3.38 -5.15
CA TYR A 20 1.39 -3.96 -6.29
C TYR A 20 1.34 -5.48 -6.26
N THR A 21 1.63 -6.06 -7.40
CA THR A 21 1.80 -7.49 -7.55
C THR A 21 3.17 -7.77 -8.15
N TRP A 22 3.77 -8.87 -7.70
CA TRP A 22 4.98 -9.42 -8.30
C TRP A 22 4.59 -10.45 -9.34
N ARG A 23 5.11 -10.30 -10.55
CA ARG A 23 5.01 -11.33 -11.60
C ARG A 23 6.41 -11.65 -12.09
N GLY A 24 6.97 -12.75 -11.58
CA GLY A 24 8.38 -13.09 -11.81
C GLY A 24 9.28 -12.03 -11.19
N ASP A 25 10.07 -11.37 -12.03
CA ASP A 25 11.05 -10.34 -11.61
C ASP A 25 10.51 -8.90 -11.72
N GLN A 26 9.27 -8.71 -12.19
CA GLN A 26 8.70 -7.38 -12.41
C GLN A 26 7.63 -7.02 -11.37
N ILE A 27 7.75 -5.79 -10.84
CA ILE A 27 6.75 -5.17 -9.97
C ILE A 27 5.72 -4.47 -10.85
N ARG A 28 4.46 -4.90 -10.79
CA ARG A 28 3.33 -4.19 -11.39
C ARG A 28 2.56 -3.45 -10.31
N LEU A 29 2.64 -2.11 -10.34
CA LEU A 29 1.76 -1.26 -9.55
C LEU A 29 0.32 -1.43 -10.07
N ILE A 30 -0.62 -1.72 -9.18
CA ILE A 30 -2.04 -1.88 -9.52
C ILE A 30 -2.78 -0.59 -9.19
N SER A 31 -2.56 -0.03 -8.00
CA SER A 31 -3.25 1.16 -7.54
C SER A 31 -2.46 1.89 -6.46
N THR A 32 -2.48 3.22 -6.52
CA THR A 32 -2.03 4.11 -5.46
C THR A 32 -3.24 4.90 -4.98
N ARG A 33 -3.63 4.70 -3.72
CA ARG A 33 -4.73 5.47 -3.13
C ARG A 33 -4.35 5.99 -1.76
N LYS A 34 -4.98 7.09 -1.37
CA LYS A 34 -4.87 7.61 -0.01
C LYS A 34 -5.44 6.57 0.95
N ALA A 35 -4.69 6.25 2.00
CA ALA A 35 -5.13 5.29 3.00
C ALA A 35 -6.39 5.80 3.68
N THR A 36 -7.44 4.97 3.70
CA THR A 36 -8.61 5.27 4.53
C THR A 36 -8.29 5.03 6.01
N ARG A 37 -9.04 5.66 6.93
CA ARG A 37 -8.80 5.53 8.38
C ARG A 37 -8.85 4.07 8.85
N THR A 38 -9.74 3.27 8.27
CA THR A 38 -9.92 1.85 8.61
C THR A 38 -8.71 1.00 8.22
N GLU A 39 -8.19 1.20 7.00
CA GLU A 39 -6.97 0.49 6.54
C GLU A 39 -5.76 0.86 7.40
N ARG A 40 -5.62 2.15 7.73
CA ARG A 40 -4.54 2.63 8.60
C ARG A 40 -4.53 1.90 9.94
N LYS A 41 -5.71 1.60 10.50
CA LYS A 41 -5.85 0.90 11.78
C LYS A 41 -5.55 -0.59 11.66
N GLN A 42 -6.09 -1.27 10.64
CA GLN A 42 -5.86 -2.70 10.43
C GLN A 42 -4.38 -3.07 10.26
N TYR A 43 -3.55 -2.18 9.72
CA TYR A 43 -2.12 -2.45 9.53
C TYR A 43 -1.20 -1.90 10.63
N LEU A 44 -1.69 -1.00 11.50
CA LEU A 44 -0.93 -0.56 12.68
C LEU A 44 -1.12 -1.51 13.87
N GLU A 45 -2.16 -2.34 13.84
CA GLU A 45 -2.49 -3.31 14.90
C GLU A 45 -2.02 -4.74 14.59
N GLY A 46 -1.26 -4.96 13.51
CA GLY A 46 -0.63 -6.23 13.15
C GLY A 46 0.85 -6.06 12.88
#